data_AF-A0A0S8J0G2-F1
#
_entry.id   AF-A0A0S8J0G2-F1
#
_cell.length_a   1.000
_cell.length_b   1.000
_cell.length_c   1.000
_cell.angle_alpha   90.00
_cell.angle_beta   90.00
_cell.angle_gamma   90.00
#
_symmetry.space_group_name_H-M   'P 1'
#
loop_
_entity.id
_entity.type
_entity.pdbx_description
1 polymer ?
#
loop_
_entity_poly.entity_id
_entity_poly.type
_entity_poly.pdbx_seq_one_letter_code
_entity_poly.pdbx_strand_id
1 'polypeptide(L)'
;MCTMDFYATAAAVVGKPLPERCEGKNLLPYLRGEKTGDAHEVLYWHNVDPKDAKRRRLLAMRWKQWRLIHYPNGWKLFDLKADPLETRDLAQTHPDVVAAMRKRYDAWTAELPPPDTSWMKDGRGGRMPQGWGWATNAETEEWKG
;
A
#
# COMPACT_ATOMS: atom_id res chain seq x y z
N MET A 1 6.07 -4.11 -9.69
CA MET A 1 6.19 -2.64 -9.82
C MET A 1 5.02 -2.00 -9.10
N CYS A 2 5.25 -0.88 -8.43
CA CYS A 2 4.23 -0.03 -7.81
C CYS A 2 4.55 1.46 -8.07
N THR A 3 3.59 2.36 -7.84
CA THR A 3 3.74 3.80 -8.13
C THR A 3 4.94 4.44 -7.42
N MET A 4 5.31 3.95 -6.24
CA MET A 4 6.46 4.45 -5.47
C MET A 4 7.80 4.26 -6.20
N ASP A 5 7.87 3.30 -7.14
CA ASP A 5 9.06 3.01 -7.93
C ASP A 5 9.44 4.16 -8.86
N PHE A 6 8.48 5.00 -9.27
CA PHE A 6 8.77 6.15 -10.12
C PHE A 6 9.71 7.15 -9.43
N TYR A 7 9.53 7.40 -8.13
CA TYR A 7 10.41 8.27 -7.37
C TYR A 7 11.83 7.71 -7.31
N ALA A 8 11.97 6.43 -6.92
CA ALA A 8 13.28 5.80 -6.81
C ALA A 8 14.01 5.71 -8.16
N THR A 9 13.27 5.47 -9.23
CA THR A 9 13.79 5.43 -10.60
C THR A 9 14.22 6.83 -11.06
N ALA A 10 13.40 7.86 -10.84
CA ALA A 10 13.73 9.23 -11.20
C ALA A 10 14.99 9.74 -10.46
N ALA A 11 15.09 9.48 -9.15
CA ALA A 11 16.28 9.82 -8.36
C ALA A 11 17.55 9.14 -8.91
N ALA A 12 17.45 7.87 -9.31
CA ALA A 12 18.55 7.14 -9.93
C ALA A 12 18.97 7.74 -11.28
N VAL A 13 18.01 8.19 -12.11
CA VAL A 13 18.29 8.85 -13.40
C VAL A 13 19.13 10.12 -13.19
N VAL A 14 18.82 10.92 -12.17
CA VAL A 14 19.53 12.17 -11.87
C VAL A 14 20.72 12.01 -10.91
N GLY A 15 21.09 10.77 -10.57
CA GLY A 15 22.23 10.47 -9.70
C GLY A 15 22.07 10.98 -8.26
N LYS A 16 20.83 11.11 -7.76
CA LYS A 16 20.56 11.55 -6.38
C LYS A 16 20.38 10.35 -5.44
N PRO A 17 20.86 10.45 -4.18
CA PRO A 17 20.63 9.41 -3.20
C PRO A 17 19.14 9.31 -2.84
N LEU A 18 18.69 8.11 -2.47
CA LEU A 18 17.36 7.92 -1.91
C LEU A 18 17.35 8.30 -0.42
N PRO A 19 16.21 8.79 0.10
CA PRO A 19 16.01 8.89 1.54
C PRO A 19 16.20 7.52 2.21
N GLU A 20 16.58 7.54 3.49
CA GLU A 20 16.80 6.32 4.28
C GLU A 20 15.57 5.39 4.27
N ARG A 21 14.37 5.96 4.40
CA ARG A 21 13.09 5.22 4.34
C ARG A 21 12.43 5.37 2.98
N CYS A 22 13.02 4.79 1.94
CA CYS A 22 12.42 4.69 0.61
C CYS A 22 12.04 3.23 0.29
N GLU A 23 10.74 2.97 0.12
CA GLU A 23 10.24 1.63 -0.23
C GLU A 23 10.29 1.35 -1.74
N GLY A 24 10.25 2.40 -2.56
CA GLY A 24 10.34 2.31 -4.02
C GLY A 24 11.68 1.72 -4.49
N LYS A 25 11.65 1.01 -5.61
CA LYS A 25 12.84 0.38 -6.21
C LYS A 25 13.19 1.05 -7.53
N ASN A 26 14.49 1.18 -7.79
CA ASN A 26 15.00 1.65 -9.08
C ASN A 26 14.73 0.59 -10.16
N LEU A 27 13.89 0.95 -11.14
CA LEU A 27 13.50 0.06 -12.22
C LEU A 27 14.47 0.03 -13.40
N LEU A 28 15.45 0.94 -13.49
CA LEU A 28 16.36 1.02 -14.63
C LEU A 28 17.03 -0.33 -14.97
N PRO A 29 17.56 -1.12 -14.01
CA PRO A 29 18.18 -2.41 -14.33
C PRO A 29 17.18 -3.42 -14.91
N TYR A 30 15.91 -3.36 -14.48
CA TYR A 30 14.86 -4.24 -14.99
C TYR A 30 14.44 -3.84 -16.40
N LEU A 31 14.28 -2.53 -16.64
CA LEU A 31 13.91 -1.98 -17.96
C LEU A 31 15.01 -2.18 -19.01
N ARG A 32 16.28 -2.23 -18.59
CA ARG A 32 17.42 -2.52 -19.46
C ARG A 32 17.68 -4.02 -19.68
N GLY A 33 16.91 -4.89 -19.02
CA GLY A 33 17.10 -6.34 -19.09
C GLY A 33 18.32 -6.86 -18.30
N GLU A 34 18.97 -6.01 -17.50
CA GLU A 34 20.09 -6.38 -16.62
C GLU A 34 19.62 -7.22 -15.42
N LYS A 35 18.36 -7.00 -14.98
CA LYS A 35 17.67 -7.80 -13.96
C LYS A 35 16.35 -8.33 -14.50
N THR A 36 15.99 -9.54 -14.10
CA THR A 36 14.71 -10.18 -14.44
C THR A 36 13.91 -10.51 -13.18
N GLY A 37 12.62 -10.79 -13.35
CA GLY A 37 11.70 -11.07 -12.24
C GLY A 37 11.04 -9.83 -11.64
N ASP A 38 10.40 -10.01 -10.49
CA ASP A 38 9.68 -8.93 -9.81
C ASP A 38 10.66 -7.96 -9.12
N ALA A 39 10.46 -6.66 -9.33
CA ALA A 39 11.21 -5.61 -8.61
C ALA A 39 10.94 -5.62 -7.09
N HIS A 40 9.81 -6.19 -6.68
CA HIS A 40 9.40 -6.32 -5.28
C HIS A 40 9.08 -7.76 -4.98
N GLU A 41 9.69 -8.32 -3.94
CA GLU A 41 9.31 -9.66 -3.45
C GLU A 41 7.89 -9.64 -2.84
N VAL A 42 7.55 -8.52 -2.19
CA VAL A 42 6.30 -8.33 -1.46
C VAL A 42 5.72 -6.95 -1.76
N LEU A 43 4.39 -6.88 -1.89
CA LEU A 43 3.64 -5.64 -1.89
C LEU A 43 2.53 -5.69 -0.83
N TYR A 44 2.25 -4.56 -0.20
CA TYR A 44 1.22 -4.43 0.83
C TYR A 44 0.20 -3.36 0.47
N TRP A 45 -1.04 -3.58 0.91
CA TRP A 45 -2.11 -2.59 0.94
C TRP A 45 -2.72 -2.57 2.34
N HIS A 46 -2.85 -1.37 2.88
CA HIS A 46 -3.43 -1.13 4.20
C HIS A 46 -4.25 0.15 4.15
N ASN A 47 -5.55 0.00 3.95
CA ASN A 47 -6.52 1.07 4.11
C ASN A 47 -7.51 0.68 5.22
N VAL A 48 -7.35 1.33 6.38
CA VAL A 48 -8.21 1.18 7.54
C VAL A 48 -8.74 2.53 8.04
N ASP A 49 -8.63 3.59 7.23
CA ASP A 49 -9.03 4.92 7.64
C ASP A 49 -10.52 4.89 8.05
N PRO A 50 -10.85 5.26 9.30
CA PRO A 50 -12.23 5.27 9.77
C PRO A 50 -13.11 6.28 9.01
N LYS A 51 -12.53 7.29 8.34
CA LYS A 51 -13.24 8.27 7.51
C LYS A 51 -13.61 7.75 6.14
N ASP A 52 -12.89 6.75 5.63
CA ASP A 52 -13.12 6.27 4.28
C ASP A 52 -14.36 5.34 4.25
N ALA A 53 -15.00 5.26 3.09
CA ALA A 53 -16.17 4.40 2.92
C ALA A 53 -15.78 2.95 3.27
N LYS A 54 -16.59 2.24 4.06
CA LYS A 54 -16.29 0.85 4.49
C LYS A 54 -15.87 -0.08 3.34
N ARG A 55 -16.46 0.11 2.15
CA ARG A 55 -16.15 -0.62 0.91
C ARG A 55 -14.73 -0.41 0.36
N ARG A 56 -14.02 0.62 0.82
CA ARG A 56 -12.64 0.96 0.42
C ARG A 56 -11.60 0.43 1.41
N ARG A 57 -12.04 -0.10 2.56
CA ARG A 57 -11.14 -0.79 3.48
C ARG A 57 -10.50 -1.96 2.75
N LEU A 58 -9.18 -2.03 2.82
CA LEU A 58 -8.41 -3.03 2.11
C LEU A 58 -7.20 -3.42 2.97
N LEU A 59 -7.18 -4.68 3.39
CA LEU A 59 -5.98 -5.32 3.93
C LEU A 59 -5.58 -6.37 2.92
N ALA A 60 -4.47 -6.17 2.24
CA ALA A 60 -3.99 -7.13 1.27
C ALA A 60 -2.47 -7.18 1.21
N MET A 61 -1.96 -8.32 0.77
CA MET A 61 -0.55 -8.57 0.54
C MET A 61 -0.39 -9.40 -0.73
N ARG A 62 0.61 -9.08 -1.54
CA ARG A 62 1.11 -9.98 -2.59
C ARG A 62 2.51 -10.44 -2.21
N TRP A 63 2.74 -11.74 -2.29
CA TRP A 63 4.07 -12.34 -2.15
C TRP A 63 4.24 -13.43 -3.20
N LYS A 64 5.20 -13.26 -4.10
CA LYS A 64 5.37 -14.13 -5.28
C LYS A 64 4.06 -14.20 -6.08
N GLN A 65 3.55 -15.41 -6.33
CA GLN A 65 2.27 -15.64 -6.99
C GLN A 65 1.05 -15.46 -6.09
N TRP A 66 1.25 -15.43 -4.76
CA TRP A 66 0.14 -15.44 -3.82
C TRP A 66 -0.37 -14.04 -3.56
N ARG A 67 -1.69 -13.90 -3.51
CA ARG A 67 -2.36 -12.73 -2.96
C ARG A 67 -3.23 -13.13 -1.78
N LEU A 68 -3.02 -12.44 -0.66
CA LEU A 68 -3.80 -12.58 0.55
C LEU A 68 -4.66 -11.32 0.73
N ILE A 69 -5.96 -11.49 0.93
CA ILE A 69 -6.91 -10.37 1.13
C ILE A 69 -7.81 -10.67 2.32
N HIS A 70 -8.01 -9.69 3.20
CA HIS A 70 -8.94 -9.81 4.32
C HIS A 70 -10.36 -9.41 3.90
N TYR A 71 -11.30 -10.35 4.04
CA TYR A 71 -12.73 -10.14 3.87
C TYR A 71 -13.44 -10.13 5.23
N PRO A 72 -14.72 -9.69 5.30
CA PRO A 72 -15.48 -9.72 6.55
C PRO A 72 -15.55 -11.11 7.21
N ASN A 73 -15.49 -12.17 6.41
CA ASN A 73 -15.50 -13.56 6.88
C ASN A 73 -14.10 -14.18 7.06
N GLY A 74 -13.04 -13.36 7.02
CA GLY A 74 -11.67 -13.78 7.23
C GLY A 74 -10.77 -13.64 6.01
N TRP A 75 -9.57 -14.19 6.13
CA TRP A 75 -8.54 -14.13 5.10
C TRP A 75 -8.81 -15.10 3.96
N LYS A 76 -8.71 -14.60 2.73
CA LYS A 76 -8.76 -15.39 1.50
C LYS A 76 -7.41 -15.37 0.79
N LEU A 77 -7.09 -16.47 0.14
CA LEU A 77 -5.83 -16.67 -0.58
C LEU A 77 -6.11 -16.98 -2.03
N PHE A 78 -5.38 -16.34 -2.94
CA PHE A 78 -5.49 -16.53 -4.38
C PHE A 78 -4.11 -16.77 -4.99
N ASP A 79 -4.03 -17.67 -5.97
CA ASP A 79 -2.85 -17.86 -6.81
C ASP A 79 -3.02 -17.02 -8.08
N LEU A 80 -2.33 -15.90 -8.17
CA LEU A 80 -2.42 -14.97 -9.31
C LEU A 80 -1.85 -15.55 -10.61
N LYS A 81 -1.04 -16.62 -10.54
CA LYS A 81 -0.49 -17.27 -11.73
C LYS A 81 -1.52 -18.22 -12.35
N ALA A 82 -2.25 -18.95 -11.50
CA ALA A 82 -3.27 -19.91 -11.95
C ALA A 82 -4.67 -19.30 -12.08
N ASP A 83 -4.98 -18.27 -11.30
CA ASP A 83 -6.28 -17.60 -11.22
C ASP A 83 -6.08 -16.06 -11.12
N PRO A 84 -5.73 -15.39 -12.23
CA PRO A 84 -5.54 -13.93 -12.25
C PRO A 84 -6.81 -13.14 -11.93
N LEU A 85 -7.99 -13.78 -12.02
CA LEU A 85 -9.29 -13.16 -11.74
C LEU A 85 -9.73 -13.33 -10.28
N GLU A 86 -8.95 -14.04 -9.46
CA GLU A 86 -9.21 -14.19 -8.02
C GLU A 86 -10.58 -14.81 -7.73
N THR A 87 -10.96 -15.79 -8.54
CA THR A 87 -12.27 -16.45 -8.50
C THR A 87 -12.33 -17.61 -7.50
N ARG A 88 -11.18 -18.20 -7.16
CA ARG A 88 -11.08 -19.39 -6.30
C ARG A 88 -10.27 -19.11 -5.04
N ASP A 89 -10.95 -19.13 -3.91
CA ASP A 89 -10.31 -19.05 -2.59
C ASP A 89 -9.60 -20.37 -2.23
N LEU A 90 -8.32 -20.24 -1.90
CA LEU A 90 -7.39 -21.32 -1.57
C LEU A 90 -6.96 -21.31 -0.10
N ALA A 91 -7.57 -20.47 0.73
CA ALA A 91 -7.15 -20.30 2.13
C ALA A 91 -7.26 -21.59 2.96
N GLN A 92 -8.29 -22.40 2.73
CA GLN A 92 -8.50 -23.65 3.46
C GLN A 92 -7.57 -24.77 3.01
N THR A 93 -7.15 -24.76 1.74
CA THR A 93 -6.27 -25.79 1.16
C THR A 93 -4.78 -25.48 1.36
N HIS A 94 -4.42 -24.23 1.65
CA HIS A 94 -3.04 -23.79 1.93
C HIS A 94 -2.95 -22.97 3.23
N PRO A 95 -3.34 -23.54 4.40
CA PRO A 95 -3.37 -22.81 5.66
C PRO A 95 -1.97 -22.38 6.13
N ASP A 96 -0.94 -23.11 5.75
CA ASP A 96 0.48 -22.81 5.99
C ASP A 96 0.92 -21.53 5.26
N VAL A 97 0.52 -21.38 3.99
CA VAL A 97 0.79 -20.17 3.19
C VAL A 97 0.08 -18.97 3.80
N VAL A 98 -1.19 -19.14 4.18
CA VAL A 98 -1.96 -18.10 4.87
C VAL A 98 -1.27 -17.68 6.16
N ALA A 99 -0.87 -18.62 7.02
CA ALA A 99 -0.18 -18.31 8.28
C ALA A 99 1.15 -17.57 8.04
N ALA A 100 1.93 -18.00 7.06
CA ALA A 100 3.20 -17.38 6.71
C ALA A 100 3.04 -15.95 6.15
N MET A 101 2.02 -15.71 5.33
CA MET A 101 1.71 -14.38 4.79
C MET A 101 1.12 -13.47 5.87
N ARG A 102 0.23 -13.96 6.73
CA ARG A 102 -0.29 -13.19 7.87
C ARG A 102 0.82 -12.71 8.80
N LYS A 103 1.74 -13.61 9.17
CA LYS A 103 2.90 -13.24 10.01
C LYS A 103 3.72 -12.09 9.42
N ARG A 104 3.92 -12.08 8.09
CA ARG A 104 4.63 -10.99 7.40
C ARG A 104 3.81 -9.70 7.37
N TYR A 105 2.52 -9.82 7.10
CA TYR A 105 1.59 -8.69 7.13
C TYR A 105 1.59 -8.02 8.51
N ASP A 106 1.43 -8.81 9.58
CA ASP A 106 1.38 -8.32 10.95
C ASP A 106 2.69 -7.63 11.33
N ALA A 107 3.84 -8.23 10.98
CA ALA A 107 5.15 -7.62 11.20
C ALA A 107 5.29 -6.27 10.48
N TRP A 108 4.91 -6.18 9.20
CA TRP A 108 4.95 -4.93 8.46
C TRP A 108 3.99 -3.88 9.04
N THR A 109 2.76 -4.27 9.43
CA THR A 109 1.82 -3.32 10.05
C THR A 109 2.30 -2.77 11.39
N ALA A 110 3.11 -3.52 12.13
CA ALA A 110 3.69 -3.06 13.40
C ALA A 110 4.77 -1.96 13.21
N GLU A 111 5.31 -1.82 11.99
CA GLU A 111 6.27 -0.77 11.63
C GLU A 111 5.57 0.54 11.20
N LEU A 112 4.27 0.48 10.89
CA LEU A 112 3.51 1.64 10.44
C LEU A 112 3.30 2.64 11.59
N PRO A 113 3.31 3.94 11.30
CA PRO A 113 2.88 4.93 12.28
C PRO A 113 1.41 4.68 12.66
N PRO A 114 1.00 5.06 13.88
CA PRO A 114 -0.41 5.00 14.24
C PRO A 114 -1.24 5.84 13.26
N PRO A 115 -2.52 5.50 13.04
CA PRO A 115 -3.41 6.35 12.28
C PRO A 115 -3.34 7.77 12.81
N ASP A 116 -3.18 8.74 11.91
CA ASP A 116 -3.31 10.13 12.31
C ASP A 116 -4.70 10.33 12.94
N THR A 117 -4.77 10.97 14.09
CA THR A 117 -6.03 11.28 14.79
C THR A 117 -6.15 12.76 15.08
N SER A 118 -5.27 13.59 14.51
CA SER A 118 -5.24 15.04 14.67
C SER A 118 -6.59 15.70 14.37
N TRP A 119 -7.35 15.13 13.43
CA TRP A 119 -8.71 15.55 13.11
C TRP A 119 -9.75 15.31 14.20
N MET A 120 -9.50 14.44 15.18
CA MET A 120 -10.43 14.17 16.28
C MET A 120 -10.29 15.15 17.44
N LYS A 121 -9.14 15.83 17.57
CA LYS A 121 -8.76 16.40 18.86
C LYS A 121 -9.24 17.84 19.15
N ASP A 122 -9.63 18.67 18.18
CA ASP A 122 -9.71 20.11 18.51
C ASP A 122 -10.77 20.94 17.79
N GLY A 123 -11.52 20.39 16.83
CA GLY A 123 -12.38 21.21 15.97
C GLY A 123 -11.64 22.30 15.16
N ARG A 124 -10.30 22.33 15.24
CA ARG A 124 -9.34 23.24 14.59
C ARG A 124 -8.43 22.53 13.58
N GLY A 125 -8.59 21.22 13.40
CA GLY A 125 -7.97 20.52 12.27
C GLY A 125 -8.58 21.00 10.95
N GLY A 126 -7.77 21.10 9.90
CA GLY A 126 -8.24 21.52 8.57
C GLY A 126 -9.51 20.77 8.19
N ARG A 127 -10.56 21.52 7.80
CA ARG A 127 -11.83 20.91 7.38
C ARG A 127 -11.57 20.18 6.07
N MET A 128 -11.49 18.85 6.12
CA MET A 128 -11.58 18.03 4.92
C MET A 128 -13.04 18.05 4.47
N PRO A 129 -13.38 18.61 3.30
CA PRO A 129 -14.75 18.54 2.78
C PRO A 129 -15.17 17.08 2.65
N GLN A 130 -16.47 16.81 2.86
CA GLN A 130 -17.01 15.47 2.69
C GLN A 130 -17.02 15.16 1.18
N GLY A 131 -15.96 14.47 0.72
CA GLY A 131 -15.70 14.27 -0.71
C GLY A 131 -14.54 15.13 -1.20
N TRP A 132 -13.56 14.45 -1.82
CA TRP A 132 -12.42 14.94 -2.62
C TRP A 132 -11.92 16.37 -2.35
N GLY A 133 -10.77 16.49 -1.65
CA GLY A 133 -10.01 17.73 -1.51
C GLY A 133 -8.75 17.57 -0.65
N TRP A 134 -7.78 18.48 -0.82
CA TRP A 134 -6.65 18.65 0.11
C TRP A 134 -7.13 19.36 1.38
N ALA A 135 -6.47 19.11 2.51
CA ALA A 135 -6.79 19.80 3.76
C ALA A 135 -6.60 21.31 3.58
N THR A 136 -7.66 22.09 3.74
CA THR A 136 -7.57 23.55 3.78
C THR A 136 -7.39 23.98 5.23
N ASN A 137 -6.35 24.77 5.48
CA ASN A 137 -6.25 25.54 6.71
C ASN A 137 -7.20 26.74 6.59
N ALA A 138 -7.98 27.00 7.64
CA ALA A 138 -8.91 28.13 7.68
C ALA A 138 -8.24 29.52 7.66
N GLU A 139 -6.90 29.58 7.60
CA GLU A 139 -6.10 30.80 7.71
C GLU A 139 -5.47 31.27 6.38
N THR A 140 -5.65 30.56 5.27
CA THR A 140 -5.06 30.96 3.98
C THR A 140 -6.07 30.90 2.83
N GLU A 141 -7.12 31.71 2.92
CA GLU A 141 -7.90 32.17 1.76
C GLU A 141 -7.32 33.48 1.20
N GLU A 142 -6.08 33.46 0.73
CA GLU A 142 -5.63 34.42 -0.28
C GLU A 142 -4.90 33.67 -1.39
N TRP A 143 -5.66 33.25 -2.39
CA TRP A 143 -5.08 32.97 -3.70
C TRP A 143 -4.68 34.31 -4.32
N LYS A 144 -3.37 34.58 -4.38
CA LYS A 144 -2.77 35.66 -5.18
C LYS A 144 -1.93 35.04 -6.29
N GLY A 145 -2.43 35.13 -7.53
CA GLY A 145 -1.67 34.89 -8.76
C GLY A 145 -2.16 33.72 -9.58
#